data_AF-A0A944C4V6-F1
#
_entry.id   AF-A0A944C4V6-F1
#
_cell.length_a   1.000
_cell.length_b   1.000
_cell.length_c   1.000
_cell.angle_alpha   90.00
_cell.angle_beta   90.00
_cell.angle_gamma   90.00
#
_symmetry.space_group_name_H-M   'P 1'
#
loop_
_entity.id
_entity.type
_entity.pdbx_description
1 polymer ?
#
loop_
_entity_poly.entity_id
_entity_poly.type
_entity_poly.pdbx_seq_one_letter_code
_entity_poly.pdbx_strand_id
1 'polypeptide(L)' 'LKETKPELAKRVLDFSFGVASALNGSVDKAAAKVFIISRDAGRSDEESAYLRDKGII' A
#
# COMPACT_ATOMS: atom_id res chain seq x y z
N LEU A 1 7.70 1.75 3.70
CA LEU A 1 9.01 1.20 3.25
C LEU A 1 10.15 2.24 3.25
N LYS A 2 10.02 3.37 3.99
CA LYS A 2 10.94 4.52 3.89
C LYS A 2 12.40 4.14 4.23
N GLU A 3 12.59 3.42 5.33
CA GLU A 3 13.89 2.95 5.85
C GLU A 3 14.31 1.56 5.32
N THR A 4 13.56 0.98 4.38
CA THR A 4 13.88 -0.34 3.83
C THR A 4 14.84 -0.22 2.66
N LYS A 5 15.87 -1.08 2.60
CA LYS A 5 16.77 -1.18 1.44
C LYS A 5 15.95 -1.40 0.15
N PRO A 6 16.28 -0.74 -0.98
CA PRO A 6 15.46 -0.79 -2.20
C PRO A 6 15.15 -2.21 -2.69
N GLU A 7 16.14 -3.11 -2.67
CA GLU A 7 15.95 -4.48 -3.14
C GLU A 7 14.99 -5.28 -2.26
N LEU A 8 15.09 -5.12 -0.94
CA LEU A 8 14.16 -5.76 -0.02
C LEU A 8 12.76 -5.17 -0.16
N ALA A 9 12.65 -3.84 -0.33
CA ALA A 9 11.38 -3.18 -0.57
C ALA A 9 10.70 -3.71 -1.84
N LYS A 10 11.46 -3.89 -2.93
CA LYS A 10 10.95 -4.48 -4.17
C LYS A 10 10.41 -5.90 -3.93
N ARG A 11 11.17 -6.76 -3.24
CA ARG A 11 10.74 -8.14 -2.96
C ARG A 11 9.47 -8.21 -2.09
N VAL A 12 9.37 -7.35 -1.09
CA VAL A 12 8.16 -7.26 -0.24
C VAL A 12 6.96 -6.81 -1.08
N LEU A 13 7.14 -5.84 -1.97
CA LEU A 13 6.07 -5.38 -2.85
C LEU A 13 5.65 -6.45 -3.86
N ASP A 14 6.61 -7.10 -4.52
CA ASP A 14 6.34 -8.19 -5.48
C ASP A 14 5.52 -9.32 -4.81
N PHE A 15 5.91 -9.72 -3.60
CA PHE A 15 5.16 -10.70 -2.82
C PHE A 15 3.74 -10.21 -2.49
N SER A 16 3.62 -8.99 -1.94
CA SER A 16 2.33 -8.45 -1.51
C SER A 16 1.38 -8.24 -2.68
N PHE A 17 1.90 -7.86 -3.85
CA PHE A 17 1.11 -7.69 -5.08
C PHE A 17 0.69 -9.04 -5.66
N GLY A 18 1.54 -10.07 -5.54
CA GLY A 18 1.16 -11.45 -5.87
C GLY A 18 -0.02 -11.94 -5.01
N VAL A 19 0.02 -11.67 -3.70
CA VAL A 19 -1.09 -11.99 -2.78
C VAL A 19 -2.36 -11.19 -3.14
N ALA A 20 -2.23 -9.89 -3.39
CA ALA A 20 -3.37 -9.05 -3.79
C ALA A 20 -4.03 -9.59 -5.06
N SER A 21 -3.23 -9.93 -6.08
CA SER A 21 -3.72 -10.52 -7.33
C SER A 21 -4.47 -11.83 -7.10
N ALA A 22 -3.92 -12.74 -6.29
CA ALA A 22 -4.54 -14.03 -5.99
C ALA A 22 -5.86 -13.92 -5.21
N LEU A 23 -6.06 -12.82 -4.49
CA LEU A 23 -7.25 -12.58 -3.65
C LEU A 23 -8.22 -11.56 -4.24
N ASN A 24 -8.10 -11.25 -5.54
CA ASN A 24 -8.90 -10.23 -6.23
C ASN A 24 -8.86 -8.85 -5.54
N GLY A 25 -7.71 -8.52 -4.92
CA GLY A 25 -7.44 -7.22 -4.32
C GLY A 25 -6.89 -6.20 -5.34
N SER A 26 -6.85 -4.94 -4.91
CA SER A 26 -6.30 -3.80 -5.64
C SER A 26 -5.10 -3.22 -4.91
N VAL A 27 -4.23 -2.53 -5.65
CA VAL A 27 -3.04 -1.86 -5.13
C VAL A 27 -3.05 -0.41 -5.59
N ASP A 28 -2.93 0.53 -4.65
CA ASP A 28 -2.79 1.96 -4.92
C ASP A 28 -1.46 2.48 -4.36
N LYS A 29 -0.81 3.39 -5.10
CA LYS A 29 0.40 4.08 -4.67
C LYS A 29 0.03 5.44 -4.10
N ALA A 30 -0.21 5.48 -2.79
CA ALA A 30 -0.65 6.68 -2.11
C ALA A 30 0.45 7.74 -1.92
N ALA A 31 1.72 7.34 -1.77
CA ALA A 31 2.85 8.28 -1.65
C ALA A 31 4.20 7.62 -2.01
N ALA A 32 5.29 8.38 -1.88
CA ALA A 32 6.65 7.85 -2.04
C ALA A 32 6.92 6.72 -1.01
N LYS A 33 7.16 5.50 -1.51
CA LYS A 33 7.38 4.29 -0.70
C LYS A 33 6.20 3.93 0.24
N VAL A 34 4.98 4.34 -0.11
CA VAL A 34 3.72 4.00 0.58
C VAL A 34 2.74 3.44 -0.45
N PHE A 35 2.28 2.21 -0.20
CA PHE A 35 1.34 1.48 -1.05
C PHE A 35 0.21 0.95 -0.18
N ILE A 36 -1.00 0.94 -0.72
CA ILE A 36 -2.21 0.50 -0.05
C ILE A 36 -2.75 -0.70 -0.81
N ILE A 37 -3.02 -1.78 -0.09
CA ILE A 37 -3.63 -2.98 -0.64
C ILE A 37 -5.03 -3.08 -0.06
N SER A 38 -6.03 -3.18 -0.93
CA SER A 38 -7.44 -3.20 -0.54
C SER A 38 -8.14 -4.36 -1.24
N ARG A 39 -9.30 -4.75 -0.71
CA ARG A 39 -10.25 -5.64 -1.40
C ARG A 39 -11.59 -4.91 -1.47
N ASP A 40 -12.38 -5.21 -2.50
CA ASP A 40 -13.73 -4.69 -2.67
C ASP A 40 -13.76 -3.15 -2.91
N ALA A 41 -14.24 -2.35 -1.94
CA ALA A 41 -14.56 -0.94 -2.12
C ALA A 41 -13.37 0.03 -2.17
N GLY A 42 -12.14 -0.48 -2.07
CA GLY A 42 -10.95 0.38 -1.99
C GLY A 42 -10.86 1.13 -0.65
N ARG A 43 -10.14 2.25 -0.64
CA ARG A 43 -9.92 3.07 0.56
C ARG A 43 -11.02 4.13 0.72
N SER A 44 -11.57 4.25 1.92
CA SER A 44 -12.54 5.29 2.27
C SER A 44 -11.91 6.68 2.50
N ASP A 45 -12.73 7.72 2.51
CA ASP A 45 -12.31 9.09 2.84
C ASP A 45 -11.86 9.23 4.30
N GLU A 46 -12.45 8.45 5.21
CA GLU A 46 -12.11 8.42 6.63
C GLU A 46 -10.69 7.86 6.85
N GLU A 47 -10.38 6.73 6.20
CA GLU A 47 -9.03 6.16 6.19
C GLU A 47 -8.03 7.11 5.53
N SER A 48 -8.46 7.83 4.50
CA SER A 48 -7.65 8.86 3.85
C SER A 48 -7.29 9.99 4.82
N ALA A 49 -8.27 10.51 5.56
CA ALA A 49 -8.07 11.55 6.56
C ALA A 49 -7.16 11.09 7.70
N TYR A 50 -7.36 9.85 8.18
CA TYR A 50 -6.51 9.26 9.22
C TYR A 50 -5.04 9.17 8.80
N LEU A 51 -4.76 8.70 7.58
CA LEU A 51 -3.39 8.58 7.08
C LEU A 51 -2.71 9.94 6.88
N ARG A 52 -3.48 10.98 6.52
CA ARG A 52 -2.99 12.37 6.43
C ARG A 52 -2.66 12.93 7.82
N ASP A 53 -3.51 12.71 8.82
CA ASP A 53 -3.24 13.11 10.23
C ASP A 53 -1.92 12.51 10.75
N LYS A 54 -1.61 11.27 10.35
CA LYS A 54 -0.37 10.58 10.71
C LYS A 54 0.85 10.99 9.86
N GLY A 55 0.70 11.89 8.89
CA GLY A 55 1.79 12.31 8.00
C GLY A 55 2.37 11.18 7.15
N ILE A 56 1.57 10.15 6.88
CA ILE A 56 1.98 8.98 6.09
C ILE A 56 1.85 9.28 4.59
N ILE A 57 0.77 9.97 4.22
CA ILE A 57 0.42 10.39 2.85
C ILE A 57 0.20 11.90 2.78
#